data_AF-A0A8C7NF84-F1
#
_entry.id   AF-A0A8C7NF84-F1
#
_cell.length_a   1.000
_cell.length_b   1.000
_cell.length_c   1.000
_cell.angle_alpha   90.00
_cell.angle_beta   90.00
_cell.angle_gamma   90.00
#
_symmetry.space_group_name_H-M   'P 1'
#
loop_
_entity.id
_entity.type
_entity.pdbx_description
1 polymer ?
#
loop_
_entity_poly.entity_id
_entity_poly.type
_entity_poly.pdbx_seq_one_letter_code
_entity_poly.pdbx_strand_id
1 'polypeptide(L)'
;MKMTEENNDGNSTITMEDVQSLIKKKDTIEEQIKAYYDVLEDQEVGMEGPLVDAEGFPRADVNVYQIRTARHTISCLQNDHKAIMVEIEEALHRLHALEKAKREQDQAESQTESMEQEVTLPSPFARVDAVSQGSPACQAGLRISDEIIAFGSINTGNFQNLQNIASVVQHSEGVFVFYCAKLPNHWRGNVPLNVTVIRNGQKTQMGLTPQRWSGRGLLG
;
A
#
# COMPACT_ATOMS: atom_id res chain seq x y z
N MET A 1 10.28 -56.18 5.51
CA MET A 1 9.92 -54.96 4.74
C MET A 1 9.25 -53.98 5.69
N LYS A 2 10.01 -53.00 6.21
CA LYS A 2 9.47 -51.86 6.94
C LYS A 2 9.32 -50.75 5.90
N MET A 3 8.08 -50.43 5.54
CA MET A 3 7.77 -49.25 4.73
C MET A 3 8.03 -48.03 5.59
N THR A 4 8.93 -47.19 5.12
CA THR A 4 9.16 -45.82 5.57
C THR A 4 7.92 -45.01 5.24
N GLU A 5 7.24 -44.49 6.26
CA GLU A 5 6.20 -43.47 6.06
C GLU A 5 6.89 -42.21 5.53
N GLU A 6 6.38 -41.79 4.38
CA GLU A 6 6.87 -40.72 3.56
C GLU A 6 6.74 -39.38 4.27
N ASN A 7 7.83 -38.60 4.23
CA ASN A 7 7.83 -37.18 4.50
C ASN A 7 6.81 -36.50 3.59
N ASN A 8 5.63 -36.19 4.13
CA ASN A 8 4.71 -35.25 3.52
C ASN A 8 5.25 -33.85 3.82
N ASP A 9 6.19 -33.42 2.97
CA ASP A 9 6.68 -32.04 2.85
C ASP A 9 5.52 -31.18 2.34
N GLY A 10 4.57 -30.92 3.24
CA GLY A 10 3.40 -30.12 3.00
C GLY A 10 3.83 -28.66 2.93
N ASN A 11 3.94 -28.13 1.72
CA ASN A 11 3.86 -26.69 1.47
C ASN A 11 2.44 -26.22 1.83
N SER A 12 2.05 -26.31 3.10
CA SER A 12 0.84 -25.71 3.62
C SER A 12 1.05 -24.21 3.51
N THR A 13 0.32 -23.58 2.59
CA THR A 13 0.21 -22.14 2.51
C THR A 13 -0.24 -21.65 3.87
N ILE A 14 0.70 -21.20 4.69
CA ILE A 14 0.44 -20.70 6.04
C ILE A 14 -0.58 -19.58 5.89
N THR A 15 -1.73 -19.73 6.53
CA THR A 15 -2.78 -18.72 6.47
C THR A 15 -2.72 -17.79 7.68
N MET A 16 -3.43 -16.67 7.62
CA MET A 16 -3.56 -15.76 8.75
C MET A 16 -4.19 -16.43 9.97
N GLU A 17 -5.07 -17.40 9.75
CA GLU A 17 -5.72 -18.18 10.81
C GLU A 17 -4.72 -19.05 11.57
N ASP A 18 -3.73 -19.63 10.87
CA ASP A 18 -2.66 -20.43 11.49
C ASP A 18 -1.84 -19.56 12.45
N VAL A 19 -1.45 -18.36 12.01
CA VAL A 19 -0.72 -17.39 12.85
C VAL A 19 -1.56 -16.97 14.06
N GLN A 20 -2.85 -16.69 13.87
CA GLN A 20 -3.74 -16.37 15.00
C GLN A 20 -3.86 -17.53 15.99
N SER A 21 -3.85 -18.77 15.50
CA SER A 21 -3.88 -19.96 16.36
C SER A 21 -2.60 -20.07 17.21
N LEU A 22 -1.43 -19.77 16.63
CA LEU A 22 -0.15 -19.76 17.33
C LEU A 22 -0.09 -18.66 18.39
N ILE A 23 -0.63 -17.46 18.10
CA ILE A 23 -0.72 -16.36 19.06
C ILE A 23 -1.59 -16.77 20.25
N LYS A 24 -2.76 -17.37 20.01
CA LYS A 24 -3.62 -17.86 21.09
C LYS A 24 -2.91 -18.90 21.95
N LYS A 25 -2.18 -19.83 21.34
CA LYS A 25 -1.37 -20.82 22.08
C LYS A 25 -0.31 -20.12 22.94
N LYS A 26 0.40 -19.14 22.37
CA LYS A 26 1.38 -18.33 23.10
C LYS A 26 0.73 -17.66 24.33
N ASP A 27 -0.44 -17.03 24.16
CA ASP A 27 -1.16 -16.37 25.26
C ASP A 27 -1.57 -17.37 26.35
N THR A 28 -2.05 -18.56 25.99
CA THR A 28 -2.40 -19.60 26.97
C THR A 28 -1.18 -20.09 27.77
N ILE A 29 -0.01 -20.18 27.14
CA ILE A 29 1.24 -20.54 27.83
C ILE A 29 1.66 -19.42 28.78
N GLU A 30 1.55 -18.15 28.36
CA GLU A 30 1.86 -17.00 29.21
C GLU A 30 0.94 -16.94 30.45
N GLU A 31 -0.35 -17.22 30.28
CA GLU A 31 -1.30 -17.34 31.39
C GLU A 31 -0.94 -18.47 32.35
N GLN A 32 -0.56 -19.65 31.82
CA GLN A 32 -0.11 -20.77 32.64
C GLN A 32 1.18 -20.44 33.41
N ILE A 33 2.16 -19.84 32.75
CA ILE A 33 3.41 -19.39 33.38
C ILE A 33 3.08 -18.44 34.53
N LYS A 34 2.23 -17.45 34.28
CA LYS A 34 1.80 -16.48 35.30
C LYS A 34 1.15 -17.18 36.50
N ALA A 35 0.22 -18.10 36.27
CA ALA A 35 -0.44 -18.84 37.35
C ALA A 35 0.56 -19.62 38.23
N TYR A 36 1.60 -20.22 37.64
CA TYR A 36 2.64 -20.89 38.43
C TYR A 36 3.58 -19.91 39.14
N TYR A 37 3.82 -18.72 38.59
CA TYR A 37 4.56 -17.67 39.29
C TYR A 37 3.80 -17.17 40.52
N ASP A 38 2.48 -16.98 40.41
CA ASP A 38 1.63 -16.58 41.54
C ASP A 38 1.74 -17.62 42.69
N VAL A 39 1.74 -18.92 42.37
CA VAL A 39 1.96 -20.01 43.35
C VAL A 39 3.33 -19.93 44.04
N LEU A 40 4.37 -19.48 43.32
CA LEU A 40 5.71 -19.31 43.89
C LEU A 40 5.82 -18.04 44.76
N GLU A 41 5.07 -17.00 44.41
CA GLU A 41 4.99 -15.75 45.18
C GLU A 41 4.23 -15.96 46.50
N ASP A 42 3.15 -16.73 46.48
CA ASP A 42 2.38 -17.14 47.67
C ASP A 42 3.24 -17.90 48.71
N GLN A 43 4.36 -18.50 48.29
CA GLN A 43 5.29 -19.22 49.15
C GLN A 43 6.59 -18.43 49.44
N GLU A 44 6.73 -17.20 48.94
CA GLU A 44 7.88 -16.29 49.14
C GLU A 44 9.25 -16.83 48.70
N VAL A 45 9.30 -17.90 47.89
CA VAL A 45 10.54 -18.63 47.56
C VAL A 45 11.05 -18.37 46.14
N GLY A 46 10.22 -17.78 45.26
CA GLY A 46 10.59 -17.41 43.89
C GLY A 46 11.15 -18.58 43.05
N MET A 47 11.76 -18.29 41.90
CA MET A 47 12.33 -19.32 41.00
C MET A 47 13.70 -19.86 41.45
N GLU A 48 14.53 -19.04 42.11
CA GLU A 48 15.91 -19.40 42.47
C GLU A 48 16.16 -19.51 43.98
N GLY A 49 15.15 -19.23 44.82
CA GLY A 49 15.32 -19.26 46.27
C GLY A 49 15.70 -20.65 46.82
N PRO A 50 16.48 -20.70 47.91
CA PRO A 50 16.92 -21.96 48.53
C PRO A 50 15.74 -22.71 49.16
N LEU A 51 15.64 -24.02 48.86
CA LEU A 51 14.60 -24.92 49.40
C LEU A 51 15.03 -25.64 50.69
N VAL A 52 16.26 -25.39 51.11
CA VAL A 52 16.86 -25.97 52.32
C VAL A 52 17.15 -24.89 53.33
N ASP A 53 17.17 -25.27 54.59
CA ASP A 53 17.61 -24.42 55.70
C ASP A 53 19.15 -24.39 55.80
N ALA A 54 19.67 -23.73 56.83
CA ALA A 54 21.11 -23.61 57.08
C ALA A 54 21.77 -24.94 57.50
N GLU A 55 20.98 -25.93 57.92
CA GLU A 55 21.45 -27.25 58.36
C GLU A 55 21.40 -28.28 57.21
N GLY A 56 20.78 -27.93 56.08
CA GLY A 56 20.67 -28.75 54.88
C GLY A 56 19.41 -29.61 54.82
N PHE A 57 18.42 -29.35 55.69
CA PHE A 57 17.14 -30.05 55.69
C PHE A 57 16.09 -29.29 54.87
N PRO A 58 15.07 -29.98 54.32
CA PRO A 58 13.95 -29.32 53.64
C PRO A 58 13.27 -28.34 54.59
N ARG A 59 13.06 -27.12 54.11
CA ARG A 59 12.36 -26.08 54.85
C ARG A 59 10.95 -26.51 55.26
N ALA A 60 10.62 -26.35 56.54
CA ALA A 60 9.33 -26.71 57.11
C ALA A 60 8.25 -25.63 56.90
N ASP A 61 8.69 -24.40 56.64
CA ASP A 61 7.86 -23.23 56.38
C ASP A 61 7.19 -23.23 55.00
N VAL A 62 7.69 -24.03 54.05
CA VAL A 62 7.24 -23.99 52.65
C VAL A 62 6.98 -25.35 52.06
N ASN A 63 6.06 -25.44 51.10
CA ASN A 63 5.79 -26.69 50.40
C ASN A 63 6.83 -26.94 49.30
N VAL A 64 7.95 -27.58 49.68
CA VAL A 64 9.08 -27.90 48.79
C VAL A 64 8.65 -28.69 47.54
N TYR A 65 7.66 -29.59 47.67
CA TYR A 65 7.18 -30.39 46.55
C TYR A 65 6.46 -29.55 45.49
N GLN A 66 5.54 -28.67 45.94
CA GLN A 66 4.82 -27.77 45.04
C GLN A 66 5.78 -26.81 44.35
N ILE A 67 6.72 -26.23 45.09
CA ILE A 67 7.71 -25.28 44.54
C ILE A 67 8.58 -25.96 43.48
N ARG A 68 9.07 -27.18 43.75
CA ARG A 68 9.89 -27.92 42.79
C ARG A 68 9.11 -28.24 41.51
N THR A 69 7.85 -28.63 41.65
CA THR A 69 6.97 -28.92 40.52
C THR A 69 6.69 -27.65 39.71
N ALA A 70 6.32 -26.55 40.37
CA ALA A 70 6.07 -25.27 39.74
C ALA A 70 7.30 -24.75 38.97
N ARG A 71 8.50 -24.77 39.59
CA ARG A 71 9.76 -24.37 38.92
C ARG A 71 10.06 -25.20 37.68
N HIS A 72 9.85 -26.52 37.78
CA HIS A 72 10.04 -27.42 36.64
C HIS A 72 9.06 -27.10 35.51
N THR A 73 7.77 -26.99 35.84
CA THR A 73 6.73 -26.68 34.86
C THR A 73 6.95 -25.32 34.20
N ILE A 74 7.31 -24.28 34.96
CA ILE A 74 7.66 -22.96 34.40
C ILE A 74 8.82 -23.09 33.41
N SER A 75 9.87 -23.84 33.76
CA SER A 75 11.03 -24.02 32.87
C SER A 75 10.64 -24.71 31.57
N CYS A 76 9.77 -25.73 31.62
CA CYS A 76 9.25 -26.40 30.43
C CYS A 76 8.40 -25.44 29.59
N LEU A 77 7.43 -24.76 30.21
CA LEU A 77 6.56 -23.80 29.53
C LEU A 77 7.33 -22.64 28.91
N GLN A 78 8.40 -22.16 29.54
CA GLN A 78 9.26 -21.12 28.98
C GLN A 78 10.02 -21.60 27.74
N ASN A 79 10.41 -22.88 27.69
CA ASN A 79 11.02 -23.45 26.49
C ASN A 79 9.99 -23.61 25.37
N ASP A 80 8.78 -24.06 25.70
CA ASP A 80 7.67 -24.17 24.74
C ASP A 80 7.27 -22.78 24.20
N HIS A 81 7.20 -21.77 25.05
CA HIS A 81 6.95 -20.38 24.66
C HIS A 81 8.00 -19.87 23.66
N LYS A 82 9.28 -20.12 23.94
CA LYS A 82 10.37 -19.78 23.00
C LYS A 82 10.21 -20.49 21.66
N ALA A 83 9.84 -21.77 21.66
CA ALA A 83 9.61 -22.53 20.43
C ALA A 83 8.45 -21.92 19.62
N ILE A 84 7.32 -21.62 20.25
CA ILE A 84 6.17 -20.98 19.60
C ILE A 84 6.51 -19.60 19.06
N MET A 85 7.33 -18.82 19.77
CA MET A 85 7.77 -17.50 19.28
C MET A 85 8.58 -17.61 17.97
N VAL A 86 9.45 -18.61 17.86
CA VAL A 86 10.19 -18.88 16.62
C VAL A 86 9.23 -19.30 15.50
N GLU A 87 8.26 -20.17 15.78
CA GLU A 87 7.26 -20.58 14.79
C GLU A 87 6.42 -19.40 14.28
N ILE A 88 6.01 -18.49 15.17
CA ILE A 88 5.26 -17.27 14.80
C ILE A 88 6.10 -16.37 13.89
N GLU A 89 7.39 -16.16 14.22
CA GLU A 89 8.30 -15.36 13.41
C GLU A 89 8.42 -15.91 11.99
N GLU A 90 8.67 -17.22 11.86
CA GLU A 90 8.78 -17.87 10.56
C GLU A 90 7.47 -17.79 9.75
N ALA A 91 6.33 -18.00 10.41
CA ALA A 91 5.02 -17.94 9.78
C ALA A 91 4.72 -16.53 9.23
N LEU A 92 5.04 -15.48 9.99
CA LEU A 92 4.90 -14.09 9.55
C LEU A 92 5.83 -13.76 8.38
N HIS A 93 7.11 -14.16 8.45
CA HIS A 93 8.05 -13.93 7.36
C HIS A 93 7.60 -14.59 6.06
N ARG A 94 7.07 -15.83 6.10
CA ARG A 94 6.53 -16.53 4.93
C ARG A 94 5.32 -15.80 4.35
N LEU A 95 4.36 -15.37 5.18
CA LEU A 95 3.19 -14.61 4.73
C LEU A 95 3.58 -13.29 4.04
N HIS A 96 4.52 -12.54 4.62
CA HIS A 96 4.98 -11.29 4.03
C HIS A 96 5.76 -11.49 2.74
N ALA A 97 6.56 -12.56 2.65
CA ALA A 97 7.27 -12.91 1.42
C ALA A 97 6.29 -13.24 0.28
N LEU A 98 5.23 -14.01 0.56
CA LEU A 98 4.18 -14.33 -0.42
C LEU A 98 3.44 -13.07 -0.88
N GLU A 99 3.03 -12.21 0.05
CA GLU A 99 2.33 -10.95 -0.26
C GLU A 99 3.22 -10.00 -1.08
N LYS A 100 4.52 -9.95 -0.78
CA LYS A 100 5.49 -9.15 -1.55
C LYS A 100 5.65 -9.67 -2.97
N ALA A 101 5.81 -10.98 -3.15
CA ALA A 101 5.94 -11.59 -4.47
C ALA A 101 4.68 -11.35 -5.33
N LYS A 102 3.49 -11.44 -4.72
CA LYS A 102 2.23 -11.12 -5.41
C LYS A 102 2.16 -9.66 -5.85
N ARG A 103 2.54 -8.72 -4.98
CA ARG A 103 2.58 -7.28 -5.34
C ARG A 103 3.59 -6.97 -6.44
N GLU A 104 4.75 -7.63 -6.43
CA GLU A 104 5.76 -7.49 -7.49
C GLU A 104 5.23 -8.04 -8.82
N GLN A 105 4.49 -9.14 -8.80
CA GLN A 105 3.83 -9.70 -9.98
C GLN A 105 2.74 -8.78 -10.51
N ASP A 106 1.85 -8.26 -9.66
CA ASP A 106 0.81 -7.30 -10.06
C ASP A 106 1.42 -5.99 -10.60
N GLN A 107 2.57 -5.55 -10.05
CA GLN A 107 3.32 -4.40 -10.58
C GLN A 107 3.98 -4.69 -11.93
N ALA A 108 4.52 -5.89 -12.14
CA ALA A 108 5.09 -6.29 -13.41
C ALA A 108 4.01 -6.44 -14.50
N GLU A 109 2.85 -6.99 -14.16
CA GLU A 109 1.70 -7.11 -15.05
C GLU A 109 1.14 -5.73 -15.41
N SER A 110 0.96 -4.83 -14.43
CA SER A 110 0.53 -3.44 -14.71
C SER A 110 1.55 -2.62 -15.50
N GLN A 111 2.87 -2.82 -15.31
CA GLN A 111 3.90 -2.21 -16.15
C GLN A 111 3.89 -2.78 -17.58
N THR A 112 3.61 -4.07 -17.73
CA THR A 112 3.48 -4.71 -19.06
C THR A 112 2.22 -4.19 -19.77
N GLU A 113 1.08 -4.09 -19.09
CA GLU A 113 -0.13 -3.48 -19.62
C GLU A 113 0.10 -2.00 -19.99
N SER A 114 0.87 -1.25 -19.18
CA SER A 114 1.24 0.13 -19.47
C SER A 114 2.10 0.25 -20.74
N MET A 115 3.04 -0.67 -20.96
CA MET A 115 3.87 -0.72 -22.17
C MET A 115 3.06 -1.16 -23.40
N GLU A 116 2.10 -2.06 -23.26
CA GLU A 116 1.20 -2.48 -24.36
C GLU A 116 0.21 -1.37 -24.75
N GLN A 117 -0.22 -0.54 -23.79
CA GLN A 117 -1.10 0.60 -24.02
C GLN A 117 -0.37 1.83 -24.63
N GLU A 118 0.96 1.87 -24.57
CA GLU A 118 1.76 2.84 -25.34
C GLU A 118 1.81 2.53 -26.84
N VAL A 119 1.70 1.26 -27.24
CA VAL A 119 1.83 0.83 -28.65
C VAL A 119 0.55 1.04 -29.47
N THR A 120 -0.61 1.17 -28.83
CA THR A 120 -1.87 1.53 -29.51
C THR A 120 -2.20 3.02 -29.31
N LEU A 121 -1.82 3.84 -30.29
CA LEU A 121 -2.29 5.23 -30.35
C LEU A 121 -3.83 5.21 -30.52
N PRO A 122 -4.61 5.81 -29.60
CA PRO A 122 -6.06 5.87 -29.77
C PRO A 122 -6.41 6.71 -31.01
N SER A 123 -7.48 6.34 -31.72
CA SER A 123 -7.95 7.12 -32.87
C SER A 123 -8.26 8.56 -32.45
N PRO A 124 -7.64 9.57 -33.06
CA PRO A 124 -7.95 10.96 -32.75
C PRO A 124 -9.39 11.30 -33.14
N PHE A 125 -10.04 12.18 -32.39
CA PHE A 125 -11.42 12.59 -32.66
C PHE A 125 -11.52 13.98 -33.31
N ALA A 126 -10.45 14.78 -33.28
CA ALA A 126 -10.40 16.10 -33.89
C ALA A 126 -9.00 16.41 -34.43
N ARG A 127 -8.92 17.28 -35.44
CA ARG A 127 -7.65 17.78 -36.00
C ARG A 127 -7.66 19.30 -35.99
N VAL A 128 -6.52 19.90 -35.64
CA VAL A 128 -6.35 21.35 -35.64
C VAL A 128 -6.20 21.87 -37.07
N ASP A 129 -7.13 22.71 -37.50
CA ASP A 129 -7.15 23.27 -38.86
C ASP A 129 -6.34 24.58 -38.96
N ALA A 130 -6.49 25.48 -37.99
CA ALA A 130 -5.79 26.75 -37.92
C ALA A 130 -5.47 27.13 -36.47
N VAL A 131 -4.36 27.85 -36.27
CA VAL A 131 -3.98 28.44 -34.98
C VAL A 131 -3.59 29.89 -35.22
N SER A 132 -4.23 30.80 -34.48
CA SER A 132 -3.98 32.22 -34.63
C SER A 132 -2.76 32.69 -33.84
N GLN A 133 -1.96 33.60 -34.41
CA GLN A 133 -0.78 34.13 -33.71
C GLN A 133 -1.19 34.90 -32.44
N GLY A 134 -0.50 34.63 -31.33
CA GLY A 134 -0.82 35.23 -30.03
C GLY A 134 -2.09 34.69 -29.37
N SER A 135 -2.71 33.64 -29.93
CA SER A 135 -3.84 32.97 -29.29
C SER A 135 -3.41 32.06 -28.15
N PRO A 136 -4.32 31.72 -27.22
CA PRO A 136 -4.06 30.73 -26.18
C PRO A 136 -3.62 29.36 -26.71
N ALA A 137 -4.16 28.93 -27.86
CA ALA A 137 -3.73 27.71 -28.53
C ALA A 137 -2.27 27.81 -29.00
N CYS A 138 -1.87 28.96 -29.57
CA CYS A 138 -0.48 29.21 -29.98
C CYS A 138 0.47 29.23 -28.77
N GLN A 139 0.05 29.85 -27.65
CA GLN A 139 0.84 29.93 -26.41
C GLN A 139 1.00 28.55 -25.75
N ALA A 140 -0.01 27.70 -25.84
CA ALA A 140 0.03 26.32 -25.37
C ALA A 140 0.92 25.42 -26.25
N GLY A 141 1.31 25.89 -27.44
CA GLY A 141 2.17 25.15 -28.36
C GLY A 141 1.40 24.21 -29.31
N LEU A 142 0.09 24.40 -29.49
CA LEU A 142 -0.68 23.72 -30.53
C LEU A 142 -0.24 24.17 -31.91
N ARG A 143 -0.22 23.23 -32.86
CA ARG A 143 0.14 23.48 -34.26
C ARG A 143 -0.96 22.97 -35.20
N ILE A 144 -0.96 23.53 -36.40
CA ILE A 144 -1.79 23.07 -37.50
C ILE A 144 -1.47 21.60 -37.78
N SER A 145 -2.50 20.80 -38.04
CA SER A 145 -2.45 19.34 -38.25
C SER A 145 -2.15 18.48 -37.01
N ASP A 146 -2.12 19.06 -35.80
CA ASP A 146 -2.09 18.22 -34.59
C ASP A 146 -3.42 17.45 -34.46
N GLU A 147 -3.33 16.16 -34.12
CA GLU A 147 -4.49 15.29 -33.94
C GLU A 147 -4.82 15.11 -32.46
N ILE A 148 -6.01 15.50 -32.02
CA ILE A 148 -6.38 15.55 -30.61
C ILE A 148 -6.98 14.21 -30.17
N ILE A 149 -6.42 13.65 -29.09
CA ILE A 149 -6.90 12.41 -28.45
C ILE A 149 -7.66 12.69 -27.15
N ALA A 150 -7.28 13.76 -26.44
CA ALA A 150 -7.94 14.16 -25.20
C ALA A 150 -7.90 15.68 -25.03
N PHE A 151 -8.99 16.25 -24.51
CA PHE A 151 -9.13 17.67 -24.24
C PHE A 151 -9.84 17.88 -22.90
N GLY A 152 -9.08 18.21 -21.85
CA GLY A 152 -9.57 18.30 -20.47
C GLY A 152 -10.22 16.99 -20.04
N SER A 153 -11.51 17.05 -19.69
CA SER A 153 -12.31 15.89 -19.29
C SER A 153 -12.86 15.07 -20.47
N ILE A 154 -12.60 15.48 -21.71
CA ILE A 154 -13.09 14.81 -22.92
C ILE A 154 -12.00 13.88 -23.45
N ASN A 155 -12.35 12.63 -23.68
CA ASN A 155 -11.51 11.60 -24.29
C ASN A 155 -12.21 10.99 -25.52
N THR A 156 -11.51 10.11 -26.24
CA THR A 156 -12.06 9.41 -27.42
C THR A 156 -13.32 8.60 -27.13
N GLY A 157 -13.49 8.09 -25.90
CA GLY A 157 -14.69 7.33 -25.49
C GLY A 157 -15.92 8.19 -25.16
N ASN A 158 -15.73 9.46 -24.80
CA ASN A 158 -16.79 10.38 -24.35
C ASN A 158 -17.05 11.54 -25.33
N PHE A 159 -16.33 11.59 -26.45
CA PHE A 159 -16.52 12.62 -27.47
C PHE A 159 -17.77 12.32 -28.31
N GLN A 160 -18.78 13.18 -28.22
CA GLN A 160 -20.02 13.10 -29.02
C GLN A 160 -20.10 14.23 -30.06
N ASN A 161 -19.86 15.48 -29.63
CA ASN A 161 -19.92 16.65 -30.50
C ASN A 161 -18.91 17.73 -30.07
N LEU A 162 -18.53 18.58 -31.03
CA LEU A 162 -17.62 19.72 -30.82
C LEU A 162 -18.17 20.74 -29.82
N GLN A 163 -19.49 20.81 -29.59
CA GLN A 163 -20.04 21.67 -28.54
C GLN A 163 -19.57 21.28 -27.14
N ASN A 164 -19.28 20.00 -26.89
CA ASN A 164 -18.78 19.55 -25.58
C ASN A 164 -17.43 20.21 -25.26
N ILE A 165 -16.57 20.38 -26.27
CA ILE A 165 -15.29 21.08 -26.15
C ILE A 165 -15.56 22.55 -25.77
N ALA A 166 -16.46 23.22 -26.48
CA ALA A 166 -16.81 24.60 -26.19
C ALA A 166 -17.36 24.77 -24.76
N SER A 167 -18.19 23.83 -24.30
CA SER A 167 -18.68 23.82 -22.93
C SER A 167 -17.55 23.68 -21.91
N VAL A 168 -16.60 22.75 -22.09
CA VAL A 168 -15.46 22.58 -21.18
C VAL A 168 -14.58 23.83 -21.13
N VAL A 169 -14.33 24.45 -22.29
CA VAL A 169 -13.54 25.69 -22.40
C VAL A 169 -14.24 26.85 -21.68
N GLN A 170 -15.57 26.98 -21.83
CA GLN A 170 -16.35 28.03 -21.18
C GLN A 170 -16.45 27.82 -19.66
N HIS A 171 -16.59 26.58 -19.20
CA HIS A 171 -16.60 26.26 -17.76
C HIS A 171 -15.22 26.44 -17.12
N SER A 172 -14.15 26.34 -17.90
CA SER A 172 -12.78 26.60 -17.44
C SER A 172 -12.41 28.09 -17.47
N GLU A 173 -13.21 28.95 -18.09
CA GLU A 173 -13.02 30.41 -18.09
C GLU A 173 -13.33 30.96 -16.69
N GLY A 174 -12.36 31.63 -16.06
CA GLY A 174 -12.55 32.29 -14.76
C GLY A 174 -12.53 31.35 -13.55
N VAL A 175 -12.18 30.08 -13.72
CA VAL A 175 -11.82 29.20 -12.60
C VAL A 175 -10.44 29.61 -12.11
N PHE A 176 -10.41 30.26 -10.94
CA PHE A 176 -9.18 30.64 -10.26
C PHE A 176 -8.90 29.61 -9.16
N VAL A 177 -7.71 29.02 -9.18
CA VAL A 177 -7.23 28.26 -8.03
C VAL A 177 -6.60 29.25 -7.07
N PHE A 178 -7.18 29.38 -5.87
CA PHE A 178 -6.56 30.08 -4.77
C PHE A 178 -5.37 29.27 -4.24
N TYR A 179 -4.20 29.42 -4.85
CA TYR A 179 -2.97 28.94 -4.23
C TYR A 179 -2.47 29.97 -3.20
N CYS A 180 -2.81 29.71 -1.93
CA CYS A 180 -2.17 30.24 -0.73
C CYS A 180 -2.32 31.75 -0.41
N ALA A 181 -3.03 32.05 0.68
CA ALA A 181 -3.38 33.38 1.19
C ALA A 181 -2.22 34.18 1.85
N LYS A 182 -1.01 34.21 1.28
CA LYS A 182 0.15 34.83 1.97
C LYS A 182 1.10 35.70 1.15
N LEU A 183 0.74 36.17 -0.05
CA LEU A 183 1.55 37.15 -0.78
C LEU A 183 0.69 38.27 -1.41
N PRO A 184 1.04 39.56 -1.24
CA PRO A 184 0.25 40.72 -1.69
C PRO A 184 0.24 40.95 -3.21
N ASN A 185 0.92 40.11 -4.00
CA ASN A 185 1.00 40.22 -5.46
C ASN A 185 0.48 38.94 -6.15
N HIS A 186 -0.65 38.41 -5.69
CA HIS A 186 -1.18 37.12 -6.14
C HIS A 186 -1.75 37.22 -7.57
N TRP A 187 -1.18 36.43 -8.49
CA TRP A 187 -1.61 36.31 -9.88
C TRP A 187 -3.00 35.65 -9.94
N ARG A 188 -4.01 36.40 -10.43
CA ARG A 188 -5.26 35.82 -10.96
C ARG A 188 -4.93 35.14 -12.29
N GLY A 189 -4.59 33.86 -12.25
CA GLY A 189 -4.39 33.04 -13.46
C GLY A 189 -5.54 32.07 -13.67
N ASN A 190 -5.97 31.89 -14.92
CA ASN A 190 -6.89 30.82 -15.31
C ASN A 190 -6.19 29.45 -15.21
N VAL A 191 -6.94 28.39 -14.94
CA VAL A 191 -6.44 27.01 -14.89
C VAL A 191 -6.12 26.48 -16.29
N PRO A 192 -4.94 25.87 -16.52
CA PRO A 192 -4.65 25.17 -17.77
C PRO A 192 -5.45 23.86 -17.87
N LEU A 193 -6.10 23.66 -19.02
CA LEU A 193 -6.71 22.40 -19.45
C LEU A 193 -5.64 21.49 -20.03
N ASN A 194 -5.59 20.23 -19.60
CA ASN A 194 -4.70 19.24 -20.18
C ASN A 194 -5.20 18.80 -21.55
N VAL A 195 -4.37 18.94 -22.58
CA VAL A 195 -4.67 18.51 -23.95
C VAL A 195 -3.61 17.51 -24.39
N THR A 196 -4.04 16.36 -24.90
CA THR A 196 -3.15 15.33 -25.46
C THR A 196 -3.36 15.25 -26.96
N VAL A 197 -2.28 15.42 -27.72
CA VAL A 197 -2.28 15.38 -29.19
C VAL A 197 -1.27 14.38 -29.72
N ILE A 198 -1.45 13.94 -30.96
CA ILE A 198 -0.46 13.20 -31.74
C ILE A 198 0.20 14.20 -32.71
N ARG A 199 1.53 14.29 -32.63
CA ARG A 199 2.36 15.04 -33.58
C ARG A 199 3.42 14.11 -34.13
N ASN A 200 3.45 13.94 -35.45
CA ASN A 200 4.39 13.02 -36.14
C ASN A 200 4.36 11.57 -35.59
N GLY A 201 3.17 11.09 -35.19
CA GLY A 201 3.01 9.75 -34.61
C GLY A 201 3.42 9.62 -33.14
N GLN A 202 3.80 10.72 -32.47
CA GLN A 202 4.13 10.71 -31.04
C GLN A 202 3.06 11.44 -30.21
N LYS A 203 2.70 10.86 -29.06
CA LYS A 203 1.80 11.49 -28.08
C LYS A 203 2.53 12.66 -27.38
N THR A 204 1.93 13.85 -27.43
CA THR A 204 2.42 15.07 -26.76
C THR A 204 1.32 15.62 -25.85
N GLN A 205 1.63 15.85 -24.58
CA GLN A 205 0.73 16.49 -23.63
C GLN A 205 1.10 17.96 -23.43
N MET A 206 0.11 18.84 -23.37
CA MET A 206 0.29 20.28 -23.16
C MET A 206 -0.85 20.88 -22.33
N GLY A 207 -0.55 22.00 -21.65
CA GLY A 207 -1.53 22.77 -20.88
C GLY A 207 -2.05 23.95 -21.69
N LEU A 208 -3.33 23.95 -22.01
CA LEU A 208 -4.01 25.02 -22.73
C LEU A 208 -4.86 25.83 -21.76
N THR A 209 -4.60 27.13 -21.63
CA THR A 209 -5.35 27.99 -20.71
C THR A 209 -6.34 28.85 -21.49
N PRO A 210 -7.66 28.58 -21.43
CA PRO A 210 -8.66 29.43 -22.08
C PRO A 210 -8.61 30.86 -21.56
N GLN A 211 -8.50 31.85 -22.44
CA GLN A 211 -8.54 33.27 -22.06
C GLN A 211 -8.99 34.15 -23.22
N ARG A 212 -9.53 35.34 -22.90
CA ARG A 212 -9.83 36.35 -23.91
C ARG A 212 -8.52 36.89 -24.51
N TRP A 213 -8.48 36.97 -25.83
CA TRP A 213 -7.32 37.44 -26.59
C TRP A 213 -7.80 38.39 -27.70
N SER A 214 -6.89 38.91 -28.54
CA SER A 214 -7.20 39.92 -29.56
C SER A 214 -8.10 39.41 -30.70
N GLY A 215 -8.37 38.10 -30.77
CA GLY A 215 -9.26 37.49 -31.76
C GLY A 215 -10.63 37.10 -31.21
N ARG A 216 -11.30 36.17 -31.91
CA ARG A 216 -12.63 35.67 -31.53
C ARG A 216 -12.50 34.44 -30.64
N GLY A 217 -13.34 34.36 -29.61
CA GLY A 217 -13.41 33.21 -28.71
C GLY A 217 -12.28 33.17 -27.67
N LEU A 218 -12.04 31.97 -27.11
CA LEU A 218 -11.17 31.75 -25.94
C LEU A 218 -9.90 30.93 -26.24
N LEU A 219 -9.78 30.37 -27.45
CA LEU A 219 -8.72 29.44 -27.85
C LEU A 219 -7.89 29.96 -29.02
N GLY A 220 -8.58 30.35 -30.10
CA GLY A 220 -8.07 31.12 -31.24
C GLY A 220 -7.29 30.41 -32.31
#